data_AF-A0A172T716-F1
#
_entry.id   AF-A0A172T716-F1
#
_cell.length_a   1.000
_cell.length_b   1.000
_cell.length_c   1.000
_cell.angle_alpha   90.00
_cell.angle_beta   90.00
_cell.angle_gamma   90.00
#
_symmetry.space_group_name_H-M   'P 1'
#
loop_
_entity.id
_entity.type
_entity.pdbx_description
1 polymer ?
#
loop_
_entity_poly.entity_id
_entity_poly.type
_entity_poly.pdbx_seq_one_letter_code
_entity_poly.pdbx_strand_id
1 'polypeptide(L)'
;MTDPPVKLRLIDFVQCVLERPYLYTTHSSYDEVIAFIEGYHAGHRQTGTRWLAFSEWLQELVGEGERRLMARFRARYEDDTLALQQLHELYNAFLWQPDSAPLWVEK
;
A
#
# COMPACT_ATOMS: atom_id res chain seq x y z
N MET A 1 28.77 -8.67 -24.33
CA MET A 1 27.64 -9.19 -23.53
C MET A 1 26.79 -7.98 -23.20
N THR A 2 25.72 -7.75 -23.95
CA THR A 2 24.76 -6.68 -23.67
C THR A 2 23.81 -7.21 -22.62
N ASP A 3 23.71 -6.53 -21.47
CA ASP A 3 22.71 -6.87 -20.46
C ASP A 3 21.32 -6.93 -21.11
N PRO A 4 20.47 -7.88 -20.71
CA PRO A 4 19.10 -7.93 -21.21
C PRO A 4 18.39 -6.60 -20.87
N PRO A 5 17.55 -6.08 -21.78
CA PRO A 5 16.85 -4.83 -21.53
C PRO A 5 16.04 -4.95 -20.25
N VAL A 6 16.29 -4.05 -19.29
CA VAL A 6 15.53 -3.97 -18.05
C VAL A 6 14.07 -3.69 -18.42
N LYS A 7 13.20 -4.69 -18.20
CA LYS A 7 11.77 -4.54 -18.45
C LYS A 7 11.21 -3.60 -17.39
N LEU A 8 10.83 -2.40 -17.80
CA LEU A 8 10.20 -1.42 -16.90
C LEU A 8 8.88 -2.00 -16.38
N ARG A 9 8.74 -2.07 -15.05
CA ARG A 9 7.50 -2.46 -14.38
C ARG A 9 6.68 -1.19 -14.11
N LEU A 10 5.42 -1.17 -14.55
CA LEU A 10 4.45 -0.19 -14.08
C LEU A 10 4.20 -0.47 -12.59
N ILE A 11 4.55 0.50 -11.76
CA ILE A 11 4.30 0.51 -10.33
C ILE A 11 3.24 1.56 -10.03
N ASP A 12 2.29 1.22 -9.17
CA ASP A 12 1.31 2.19 -8.70
C ASP A 12 1.91 3.09 -7.61
N PHE A 13 1.22 4.20 -7.36
CA PHE A 13 1.69 5.22 -6.43
C PHE A 13 1.97 4.70 -5.02
N VAL A 14 1.10 3.82 -4.50
CA VAL A 14 1.27 3.27 -3.16
C VAL A 14 2.51 2.37 -3.12
N GLN A 15 2.74 1.54 -4.15
CA GLN A 15 3.99 0.78 -4.27
C GLN A 15 5.20 1.70 -4.23
N CYS A 16 5.18 2.83 -4.95
CA CYS A 16 6.30 3.79 -4.93
C CYS A 16 6.55 4.37 -3.53
N VAL A 17 5.50 4.77 -2.82
CA VAL A 17 5.63 5.34 -1.47
C VAL A 17 6.17 4.30 -0.49
N LEU A 18 5.68 3.05 -0.54
CA LEU A 18 6.14 2.00 0.35
C LEU A 18 7.55 1.50 0.02
N GLU A 19 7.93 1.46 -1.26
CA GLU A 19 9.28 1.05 -1.69
C GLU A 19 10.34 2.10 -1.34
N ARG A 20 10.00 3.40 -1.41
CA ARG A 20 10.94 4.50 -1.21
C ARG A 20 10.34 5.65 -0.38
N PRO A 21 10.04 5.43 0.91
CA PRO A 21 9.31 6.39 1.73
C PRO A 21 10.01 7.75 1.88
N TYR A 22 11.35 7.78 1.87
CA TYR A 22 12.14 9.03 2.01
C TYR A 22 11.98 9.99 0.82
N LEU A 23 11.45 9.53 -0.31
CA LEU A 23 11.17 10.42 -1.44
C LEU A 23 9.87 11.22 -1.25
N TYR A 24 9.00 10.77 -0.35
CA TYR A 24 7.65 11.30 -0.18
C TYR A 24 7.39 11.85 1.24
N THR A 25 8.21 11.43 2.20
CA THR A 25 8.08 11.75 3.61
C THR A 25 9.43 12.17 4.19
N THR A 26 9.40 12.98 5.24
CA THR A 26 10.60 13.58 5.83
C THR A 26 11.39 12.56 6.65
N HIS A 27 10.69 11.74 7.44
CA HIS A 27 11.32 10.80 8.37
C HIS A 27 11.10 9.34 7.99
N SER A 28 10.25 9.06 6.99
CA SER A 28 9.88 7.69 6.61
C SER A 28 9.36 6.84 7.75
N SER A 29 8.77 7.49 8.76
CA SER A 29 8.08 6.74 9.80
C SER A 29 6.83 6.10 9.21
N TYR A 30 6.40 5.00 9.82
CA TYR A 30 5.20 4.29 9.40
C TYR A 30 3.99 5.23 9.39
N ASP A 31 3.79 6.00 10.45
CA ASP A 31 2.66 6.92 10.58
C ASP A 31 2.70 8.05 9.56
N GLU A 32 3.88 8.60 9.25
CA GLU A 32 4.03 9.65 8.23
C GLU A 32 3.69 9.11 6.84
N VAL A 33 4.13 7.89 6.53
CA VAL A 33 3.83 7.21 5.26
C VAL A 33 2.34 6.90 5.12
N ILE A 34 1.71 6.35 6.16
CA ILE A 34 0.27 6.07 6.13
C ILE A 34 -0.54 7.37 6.00
N ALA A 35 -0.21 8.40 6.78
CA ALA A 35 -0.89 9.68 6.72
C ALA A 35 -0.75 10.34 5.34
N PHE A 36 0.41 10.20 4.69
CA PHE A 36 0.63 10.69 3.34
C PHE A 36 -0.24 9.97 2.31
N ILE A 37 -0.28 8.63 2.35
CA ILE A 37 -1.12 7.81 1.46
C ILE A 37 -2.61 8.14 1.66
N GLU A 38 -3.07 8.16 2.91
CA GLU A 38 -4.46 8.49 3.23
C GLU A 38 -4.83 9.92 2.82
N GLY A 39 -3.96 10.90 3.07
CA GLY A 39 -4.16 12.29 2.67
C GLY A 39 -4.21 12.46 1.16
N TYR A 40 -3.36 11.75 0.41
CA TYR A 40 -3.42 11.70 -1.05
C TYR A 40 -4.79 11.21 -1.53
N HIS A 41 -5.31 10.12 -0.96
CA HIS A 41 -6.62 9.59 -1.35
C HIS A 41 -7.79 10.48 -0.93
N ALA A 42 -7.74 11.09 0.25
CA ALA A 42 -8.78 12.01 0.73
C ALA A 42 -8.95 13.23 -0.20
N GLY A 43 -7.86 13.70 -0.81
CA GLY A 43 -7.88 14.81 -1.77
C GLY A 43 -8.36 14.42 -3.19
N HIS A 44 -8.33 13.13 -3.54
CA HIS A 44 -8.63 12.66 -4.90
C HIS A 44 -9.97 11.93 -4.94
N ARG A 45 -11.03 12.65 -5.29
CA ARG A 45 -12.43 12.14 -5.29
C ARG A 45 -12.68 10.91 -6.18
N GLN A 46 -11.78 10.51 -7.09
CA GLN A 46 -12.03 9.46 -8.10
C GLN A 46 -10.78 8.72 -8.62
N THR A 47 -9.65 8.68 -7.92
CA THR A 47 -8.48 7.97 -8.49
C THR A 47 -8.54 6.48 -8.17
N GLY A 48 -8.48 5.64 -9.20
CA GLY A 48 -8.51 4.17 -9.19
C GLY A 48 -7.38 3.49 -8.44
N THR A 49 -7.19 3.85 -7.19
CA THR A 49 -6.18 3.30 -6.29
C THR A 49 -6.83 2.19 -5.51
N ARG A 50 -6.24 1.00 -5.57
CA ARG A 50 -6.79 -0.18 -4.91
C ARG A 50 -6.47 -0.19 -3.40
N TRP A 51 -6.12 0.96 -2.82
CA TRP A 51 -5.75 1.13 -1.41
C TRP A 51 -6.90 0.88 -0.42
N LEU A 52 -8.10 1.38 -0.73
CA LEU A 52 -9.28 1.10 0.10
C LEU A 52 -9.63 -0.39 0.06
N ALA A 53 -9.70 -0.98 -1.14
CA ALA A 53 -9.93 -2.40 -1.32
C ALA A 53 -8.82 -3.26 -0.67
N PHE A 54 -7.58 -2.79 -0.69
CA PHE A 54 -6.49 -3.41 0.06
C PHE A 54 -6.70 -3.32 1.57
N SER A 55 -7.16 -2.19 2.09
CA SER A 55 -7.43 -2.02 3.51
C SER A 55 -8.55 -2.96 3.97
N GLU A 56 -9.61 -3.10 3.17
CA GLU A 56 -10.69 -4.08 3.39
C GLU A 56 -10.15 -5.52 3.36
N TRP A 57 -9.37 -5.87 2.33
CA TRP A 57 -8.73 -7.20 2.23
C TRP A 57 -7.78 -7.50 3.39
N LEU A 58 -6.96 -6.53 3.79
CA LEU A 58 -6.03 -6.64 4.90
C LEU A 58 -6.80 -6.86 6.21
N GLN A 59 -7.95 -6.19 6.36
CA GLN A 59 -8.83 -6.36 7.51
C GLN A 59 -9.31 -7.82 7.66
N GLU A 60 -9.71 -8.46 6.56
CA GLU A 60 -10.11 -9.88 6.55
C GLU A 60 -8.95 -10.79 6.95
N LEU A 61 -7.73 -10.49 6.48
CA LEU A 61 -6.54 -11.28 6.79
C LEU A 61 -6.13 -11.18 8.27
N VAL A 62 -6.28 -9.99 8.87
CA VAL A 62 -5.87 -9.77 10.26
C VAL A 62 -6.97 -10.00 11.30
N GLY A 63 -8.23 -10.10 10.87
CA GLY A 63 -9.38 -10.50 11.71
C GLY A 63 -9.92 -9.42 12.65
N GLU A 64 -9.77 -8.13 12.32
CA GLU A 64 -10.01 -7.02 13.26
C GLU A 64 -10.88 -5.90 12.67
N GLY A 65 -11.47 -5.03 13.49
CA GLY A 65 -12.36 -3.93 13.01
C GLY A 65 -11.61 -2.73 12.42
N GLU A 66 -12.26 -1.98 11.52
CA GLU A 66 -11.69 -0.83 10.76
C GLU A 66 -10.90 0.18 11.60
N ARG A 67 -11.42 0.55 12.78
CA ARG A 67 -10.83 1.59 13.61
C ARG A 67 -9.54 1.05 14.23
N ARG A 68 -8.39 1.45 13.63
CA ARG A 68 -7.00 1.17 14.02
C ARG A 68 -6.29 0.06 13.26
N LEU A 69 -6.78 -0.37 12.09
CA LEU A 69 -6.12 -1.40 11.28
C LEU A 69 -4.61 -1.14 11.11
N MET A 70 -4.22 0.03 10.60
CA MET A 70 -2.81 0.36 10.33
C MET A 70 -1.97 0.48 11.62
N ALA A 71 -2.51 1.11 12.67
CA ALA A 71 -1.82 1.21 13.95
C ALA A 71 -1.57 -0.17 14.60
N ARG A 72 -2.52 -1.11 14.45
CA ARG A 72 -2.37 -2.47 14.97
C ARG A 72 -1.47 -3.33 14.10
N PHE A 73 -1.53 -3.17 12.79
CA PHE A 73 -0.58 -3.77 11.87
C PHE A 73 0.85 -3.37 12.26
N ARG A 74 1.10 -2.07 12.46
CA ARG A 74 2.39 -1.55 12.91
C ARG A 74 2.86 -2.17 14.23
N ALA A 75 1.96 -2.37 15.19
CA ALA A 75 2.29 -2.91 16.51
C ALA A 75 2.82 -4.36 16.48
N ARG A 76 2.71 -5.08 15.35
CA ARG A 76 3.24 -6.45 15.19
C ARG A 76 4.73 -6.49 14.84
N TYR A 77 5.35 -5.33 14.60
CA TYR A 77 6.73 -5.23 14.13
C TYR A 77 7.59 -4.40 15.08
N GLU A 78 8.88 -4.70 15.12
CA GLU A 78 9.84 -4.05 16.01
C GLU A 78 10.11 -2.59 15.59
N ASP A 79 10.24 -2.36 14.29
CA ASP A 79 10.52 -1.04 13.72
C ASP A 79 9.65 -0.71 12.49
N ASP A 80 9.70 0.56 12.09
CA ASP A 80 8.92 1.10 10.97
C ASP A 80 9.39 0.54 9.63
N THR A 81 10.67 0.22 9.48
CA THR A 81 11.24 -0.30 8.23
C THR A 81 10.65 -1.66 7.91
N LEU A 82 10.64 -2.57 8.89
CA LEU A 82 10.03 -3.89 8.77
C LEU A 82 8.52 -3.79 8.53
N ALA A 83 7.84 -2.91 9.26
CA ALA A 83 6.41 -2.70 9.06
C ALA A 83 6.09 -2.24 7.62
N LEU A 84 6.84 -1.27 7.08
CA LEU A 84 6.64 -0.78 5.72
C LEU A 84 7.00 -1.82 4.65
N GLN A 85 8.07 -2.59 4.86
CA GLN A 85 8.44 -3.69 3.96
C GLN A 85 7.33 -4.75 3.90
N GLN A 86 6.80 -5.15 5.05
CA GLN A 86 5.72 -6.14 5.11
C GLN A 86 4.42 -5.60 4.51
N LEU A 87 4.11 -4.32 4.72
CA LEU A 87 2.98 -3.68 4.07
C LEU A 87 3.13 -3.65 2.55
N HIS A 88 4.34 -3.38 2.05
CA HIS A 88 4.66 -3.41 0.62
C HIS A 88 4.47 -4.81 0.03
N GLU A 89 4.95 -5.85 0.70
CA GLU A 89 4.78 -7.25 0.28
C GLU A 89 3.31 -7.64 0.21
N LEU A 90 2.52 -7.31 1.23
CA LEU A 90 1.08 -7.58 1.27
C LEU A 90 0.32 -6.83 0.20
N TYR A 91 0.65 -5.55 -0.01
CA TYR A 91 0.03 -4.74 -1.05
C TYR A 91 0.35 -5.30 -2.44
N ASN A 92 1.60 -5.71 -2.68
CA ASN A 92 1.97 -6.42 -3.90
C ASN A 92 1.14 -7.69 -4.09
N ALA A 93 1.07 -8.55 -3.06
CA ALA A 93 0.32 -9.80 -3.11
C ALA A 93 -1.16 -9.56 -3.44
N PHE A 94 -1.76 -8.52 -2.86
CA PHE A 94 -3.12 -8.11 -3.16
C PHE A 94 -3.30 -7.68 -4.64
N LEU A 95 -2.34 -6.95 -5.20
CA LEU A 95 -2.41 -6.52 -6.60
C LEU A 95 -2.31 -7.69 -7.60
N TRP A 96 -1.58 -8.76 -7.24
CA TRP A 96 -1.41 -9.96 -8.06
C TRP A 96 -2.61 -10.93 -8.02
N GLN A 97 -3.61 -10.68 -7.16
CA GLN A 97 -4.83 -11.49 -7.13
C GLN A 97 -5.79 -11.09 -8.28
N PRO A 98 -6.28 -12.06 -9.08
CA PRO A 98 -7.11 -11.78 -10.26
C PRO A 98 -8.54 -11.30 -9.95
N ASP A 99 -9.08 -11.59 -8.76
CA ASP A 99 -10.47 -11.25 -8.38
C ASP A 99 -10.62 -9.90 -7.65
N SER A 100 -9.53 -9.21 -7.33
CA SER A 100 -9.58 -7.97 -6.55
C SER A 100 -9.72 -6.71 -7.42
N ALA A 101 -10.26 -6.87 -8.63
CA ALA A 101 -10.68 -5.75 -9.48
C ALA A 101 -11.70 -4.89 -8.71
N PRO A 102 -11.61 -3.55 -8.76
CA PRO A 102 -12.54 -2.69 -8.05
C PRO A 102 -13.98 -2.96 -8.55
N LEU A 103 -14.90 -3.24 -7.63
CA LEU A 103 -16.34 -3.43 -7.87
C LEU A 103 -17.05 -2.22 -8.51
N TRP A 104 -16.31 -1.13 -8.79
CA TRP A 104 -16.82 0.08 -9.43
C TRP A 104 -16.72 0.06 -10.96
N VAL A 105 -16.28 -1.05 -11.57
CA VAL A 105 -16.44 -1.26 -13.01
C VAL A 105 -17.82 -1.88 -13.26
N GLU A 106 -18.87 -1.09 -13.08
CA GLU A 106 -20.21 -1.39 -13.61
C GLU A 106 -20.68 -0.24 -14.52
N LYS A 107 -20.42 -0.39 -15.82
CA LYS A 107 -21.44 -0.56 -16.89
C LYS A 107 -20.82 -0.39 -18.28
#